data_AF-A6DLU1-F1
#
_entry.id   AF-A6DLU1-F1
#
_cell.length_a   1.000
_cell.length_b   1.000
_cell.length_c   1.000
_cell.angle_alpha   90.00
_cell.angle_beta   90.00
_cell.angle_gamma   90.00
#
_symmetry.space_group_name_H-M   'P 1'
#
loop_
_entity.id
_entity.type
_entity.pdbx_description
1 polymer ?
#
loop_
_entity_poly.entity_id
_entity_poly.type
_entity_poly.pdbx_seq_one_letter_code
_entity_poly.pdbx_strand_id
1 'polypeptide(L)'
;MDPLNLKDKVISITIKDDGINHDLIDPKFTEIHGRMFITGTVPKGHAESCWTDNCDGGVAWDRVTDYVIFDSVESYQYAIKKSHENDKDK
;
A
#
# COMPACT_ATOMS: atom_id res chain seq x y z
N MET A 1 -16.82 16.44 -0.16
CA MET A 1 -15.77 16.09 0.81
C MET A 1 -15.13 14.82 0.31
N ASP A 2 -13.81 14.78 0.23
CA ASP A 2 -13.12 13.49 0.09
C ASP A 2 -13.38 12.72 1.39
N PRO A 3 -14.07 11.56 1.36
CA PRO A 3 -14.47 10.87 2.58
C PRO A 3 -13.28 10.34 3.40
N LEU A 4 -12.07 10.41 2.86
CA LEU A 4 -10.88 9.80 3.44
C LEU A 4 -9.64 10.68 3.20
N ASN A 5 -9.08 11.26 4.26
CA ASN A 5 -7.83 12.00 4.15
C ASN A 5 -6.65 11.01 4.11
N LEU A 6 -6.08 10.85 2.92
CA LEU A 6 -4.97 9.93 2.66
C LEU A 6 -3.57 10.58 2.79
N LYS A 7 -3.52 11.88 3.04
CA LYS A 7 -2.25 12.60 3.14
C LYS A 7 -1.41 12.09 4.31
N ASP A 8 -0.12 11.89 4.08
CA ASP A 8 0.86 11.41 5.07
C ASP A 8 0.53 10.01 5.63
N LYS A 9 -0.37 9.26 4.96
CA LYS A 9 -0.76 7.89 5.33
C LYS A 9 0.04 6.84 4.55
N VAL A 10 -0.12 5.59 4.96
CA VAL A 10 0.26 4.43 4.15
C VAL A 10 -0.99 3.60 3.91
N ILE A 11 -1.24 3.23 2.66
CA ILE A 11 -2.30 2.28 2.31
C ILE A 11 -1.66 0.94 1.95
N SER A 12 -2.23 -0.15 2.44
CA SER A 12 -1.92 -1.50 1.98
C SER A 12 -3.10 -2.03 1.20
N ILE A 13 -2.89 -2.41 -0.06
CA ILE A 13 -3.97 -2.71 -1.01
C ILE A 13 -3.89 -4.17 -1.43
N THR A 14 -5.01 -4.88 -1.33
CA THR A 14 -5.19 -6.19 -1.96
C THR A 14 -5.93 -6.00 -3.27
N ILE A 15 -5.46 -6.66 -4.33
CA ILE A 15 -6.14 -6.66 -5.62
C ILE A 15 -6.67 -8.04 -5.96
N LYS A 16 -7.66 -8.08 -6.86
CA LYS A 16 -8.22 -9.34 -7.34
C LYS A 16 -7.13 -10.23 -7.94
N ASP A 17 -7.21 -11.53 -7.69
CA ASP A 17 -6.32 -12.55 -8.27
C ASP A 17 -4.81 -12.35 -7.98
N ASP A 18 -4.47 -11.59 -6.94
CA ASP A 18 -3.09 -11.39 -6.48
C ASP A 18 -2.95 -11.78 -5.01
N GLY A 19 -1.86 -12.49 -4.71
CA GLY A 19 -1.58 -13.03 -3.37
C GLY A 19 -0.72 -12.11 -2.50
N ILE A 20 -0.28 -10.97 -3.04
CA ILE A 20 0.55 -9.99 -2.33
C ILE A 20 -0.17 -8.66 -2.16
N ASN A 21 0.21 -7.94 -1.11
CA ASN A 21 -0.23 -6.58 -0.86
C ASN A 21 0.61 -5.58 -1.68
N HIS A 22 -0.05 -4.49 -2.09
CA HIS A 22 0.56 -3.36 -2.79
C HIS A 22 0.48 -2.13 -1.91
N ASP A 23 1.62 -1.76 -1.32
CA ASP A 23 1.67 -0.73 -0.28
C ASP A 23 2.17 0.59 -0.86
N LEU A 24 1.54 1.71 -0.46
CA LEU A 24 1.86 3.04 -0.95
C LEU A 24 1.84 4.08 0.18
N ILE A 25 2.90 4.88 0.27
CA ILE A 25 3.03 6.08 1.12
C ILE A 25 2.42 7.28 0.39
N ASP A 26 1.78 8.17 1.16
CA ASP A 26 1.09 9.38 0.68
C ASP A 26 0.16 9.10 -0.51
N PRO A 27 -0.76 8.13 -0.38
CA PRO A 27 -1.57 7.69 -1.49
C PRO A 27 -2.54 8.77 -1.95
N LYS A 28 -2.75 8.84 -3.26
CA LYS A 28 -3.71 9.75 -3.89
C LYS A 28 -4.36 9.10 -5.09
N PHE A 29 -5.62 9.47 -5.34
CA PHE A 29 -6.31 9.10 -6.56
C PHE A 29 -5.79 9.94 -7.73
N THR A 30 -5.28 9.28 -8.77
CA THR A 30 -4.73 9.91 -9.97
C THR A 30 -5.37 9.28 -11.21
N GLU A 31 -5.86 10.11 -12.14
CA GLU A 31 -6.29 9.64 -13.45
C GLU A 31 -5.10 9.59 -14.42
N ILE A 32 -4.85 8.44 -15.02
CA ILE A 32 -3.79 8.22 -16.01
C ILE A 32 -4.44 7.59 -17.24
N HIS A 33 -4.39 8.29 -18.37
CA HIS A 33 -4.96 7.85 -19.65
C HIS A 33 -6.42 7.37 -19.55
N GLY A 34 -7.26 8.08 -18.80
CA GLY A 34 -8.69 7.75 -18.63
C GLY A 34 -8.96 6.59 -17.66
N ARG A 35 -7.96 6.12 -16.92
CA ARG A 35 -8.10 5.09 -15.89
C ARG A 35 -7.68 5.64 -14.53
N MET A 36 -8.47 5.33 -13.50
CA MET A 36 -8.17 5.74 -12.12
C MET A 36 -7.19 4.79 -11.46
N PHE A 37 -6.18 5.36 -10.82
CA PHE A 37 -5.18 4.67 -10.01
C PHE A 37 -5.15 5.29 -8.61
N ILE A 38 -4.81 4.48 -7.61
CA ILE A 38 -4.21 4.96 -6.37
C ILE A 38 -2.71 4.94 -6.58
N THR A 39 -2.08 6.10 -6.51
CA THR A 39 -0.63 6.28 -6.70
C THR A 39 0.01 6.79 -5.42
N GLY A 40 1.28 6.45 -5.21
CA GLY A 40 2.07 6.92 -4.08
C GLY A 40 3.50 6.42 -4.20
N THR A 41 4.25 6.49 -3.10
CA THR A 41 5.63 5.97 -3.06
C THR A 41 5.66 4.60 -2.40
N VAL A 42 6.33 3.64 -3.03
CA VAL A 42 6.47 2.29 -2.47
C VAL A 42 7.32 2.33 -1.19
N PRO A 43 6.80 1.83 -0.04
CA PRO A 43 7.52 1.86 1.22
C PRO A 43 8.74 0.94 1.21
N LYS A 44 9.78 1.32 1.95
CA LYS A 44 10.97 0.49 2.11
C LYS A 44 10.66 -0.81 2.85
N GLY A 45 11.22 -1.91 2.37
CA GLY A 45 11.11 -3.22 3.02
C GLY A 45 9.73 -3.85 2.96
N HIS A 46 8.88 -3.42 2.03
CA HIS A 46 7.54 -3.99 1.80
C HIS A 46 7.59 -5.35 1.09
N ALA A 47 8.66 -5.62 0.33
CA ALA A 47 8.85 -6.87 -0.42
C ALA A 47 10.25 -7.45 -0.16
N GLU A 48 10.38 -8.77 -0.21
CA GLU A 48 11.65 -9.48 0.08
C GLU A 48 12.82 -8.99 -0.78
N SER A 49 12.57 -8.69 -2.06
CA SER A 49 13.60 -8.25 -3.00
C SER A 49 13.87 -6.74 -2.96
N CYS A 50 13.00 -5.94 -2.31
CA CYS A 50 13.11 -4.47 -2.18
C CYS A 50 13.34 -3.71 -3.51
N TRP A 51 13.13 -4.33 -4.67
CA TRP A 51 13.59 -3.82 -5.97
C TRP A 51 12.85 -2.56 -6.44
N THR A 52 11.68 -2.28 -5.86
CA THR A 52 10.83 -1.10 -6.11
C THR A 52 10.83 -0.10 -4.96
N ASP A 53 11.67 -0.28 -3.95
CA ASP A 53 11.68 0.60 -2.77
C ASP A 53 11.92 2.06 -3.16
N ASN A 54 11.05 2.96 -2.66
CA ASN A 54 11.05 4.40 -2.95
C ASN A 54 10.76 4.78 -4.42
N CYS A 55 10.31 3.85 -5.24
CA CYS A 55 9.78 4.17 -6.57
C CYS A 55 8.34 4.69 -6.46
N ASP A 56 7.91 5.43 -7.48
CA ASP A 56 6.50 5.71 -7.69
C ASP A 56 5.77 4.42 -8.05
N GLY A 57 4.71 4.12 -7.30
CA GLY A 57 3.85 2.96 -7.49
C GLY A 57 2.42 3.39 -7.81
N GLY A 58 1.66 2.46 -8.41
CA GLY A 58 0.28 2.70 -8.76
C GLY A 58 -0.53 1.42 -8.82
N VAL A 59 -1.71 1.42 -8.20
CA VAL A 59 -2.68 0.33 -8.26
C VAL A 59 -3.94 0.83 -8.95
N ALA A 60 -4.40 0.12 -9.97
CA ALA A 60 -5.62 0.50 -10.66
C ALA A 60 -6.85 0.29 -9.75
N TRP A 61 -7.68 1.32 -9.59
CA TRP A 61 -8.77 1.31 -8.61
C TRP A 61 -9.82 0.23 -8.88
N ASP A 62 -10.09 -0.05 -10.16
CA ASP A 62 -11.01 -1.08 -10.61
C ASP A 62 -10.55 -2.53 -10.29
N ARG A 63 -9.31 -2.71 -9.81
CA ARG A 63 -8.78 -4.00 -9.37
C ARG A 63 -8.75 -4.20 -7.85
N VAL A 64 -8.96 -3.13 -7.08
CA VAL A 64 -8.89 -3.17 -5.61
C VAL A 64 -10.05 -4.01 -5.07
N THR A 65 -9.74 -4.94 -4.16
CA THR A 65 -10.77 -5.68 -3.40
C THR A 65 -10.92 -5.10 -2.01
N ASP A 66 -9.80 -4.93 -1.31
CA ASP A 66 -9.73 -4.52 0.08
C ASP A 66 -8.51 -3.62 0.28
N TYR A 67 -8.57 -2.77 1.30
CA TYR A 67 -7.43 -1.96 1.71
C TYR A 67 -7.45 -1.68 3.21
N VAL A 68 -6.25 -1.46 3.76
CA VAL A 68 -6.04 -1.02 5.14
C VAL A 68 -5.23 0.27 5.11
N ILE A 69 -5.56 1.22 5.98
CA ILE A 69 -4.86 2.50 6.09
C ILE A 69 -4.14 2.54 7.42
N PHE A 70 -2.87 2.90 7.35
CA PHE A 70 -1.99 3.14 8.47
C PHE A 70 -1.77 4.64 8.61
N ASP A 71 -1.75 5.12 9.85
CA ASP A 71 -1.67 6.54 10.16
C ASP A 71 -0.32 7.17 9.81
N SER A 72 0.72 6.36 9.72
CA SER A 72 2.10 6.75 9.42
C SER A 72 2.94 5.54 8.97
N VAL A 73 4.13 5.80 8.45
CA VAL A 73 5.12 4.76 8.09
C VAL A 73 5.51 3.92 9.31
N GLU A 74 5.62 4.52 10.49
CA GLU A 74 5.95 3.81 11.73
C GLU A 74 4.85 2.82 12.13
N SER A 75 3.58 3.21 12.01
CA SER A 75 2.45 2.32 12.31
C SER A 75 2.37 1.14 11.33
N TYR A 76 2.68 1.38 10.05
CA TYR A 76 2.81 0.33 9.04
C TYR A 76 3.96 -0.64 9.37
N GLN A 77 5.17 -0.11 9.64
CA GLN A 77 6.33 -0.93 9.98
C GLN A 77 6.11 -1.77 11.25
N TYR A 78 5.43 -1.21 12.25
CA TYR A 78 5.03 -1.95 13.45
C TYR A 78 4.10 -3.13 13.11
N ALA A 79 3.12 -2.92 12.24
CA ALA A 79 2.20 -3.97 11.82
C ALA A 79 2.90 -5.09 11.04
N ILE A 80 3.78 -4.75 10.09
CA ILE A 80 4.58 -5.73 9.33
C ILE A 80 5.45 -6.56 10.26
N LYS A 81 6.17 -5.90 11.19
CA LYS A 81 7.01 -6.58 12.17
C LYS A 81 6.20 -7.59 12.99
N LYS A 82 5.04 -7.19 13.49
CA LYS A 82 4.15 -8.06 14.25
C LYS A 82 3.62 -9.23 13.42
N SER A 83 3.34 -9.03 12.14
CA SER A 83 2.95 -10.12 11.23
C SER A 83 4.07 -11.15 11.09
N HIS A 84 5.31 -10.70 10.84
CA HIS A 84 6.46 -11.58 10.72
C HIS A 84 6.79 -12.34 12.01
N GLU A 85 6.55 -11.74 13.18
CA GLU A 85 6.67 -12.43 14.47
C GLU A 85 5.64 -13.57 14.57
N ASN A 86 4.37 -13.31 14.22
CA ASN A 86 3.32 -14.33 14.26
C ASN A 86 3.52 -15.46 13.26
N ASP A 87 4.13 -15.20 12.09
CA ASP A 87 4.37 -16.23 11.09
C ASP A 87 5.58 -17.12 11.41
N LYS A 88 6.49 -16.68 12.29
CA LYS A 88 7.56 -17.53 12.83
C LYS A 88 7.08 -18.54 13.87
N ASP A 89 5.94 -18.25 14.50
CA ASP A 89 5.32 -19.08 15.54
C ASP A 89 4.28 -20.08 14.97
N LYS A 90 4.11 -20.14 13.64
CA LYS A 90 3.26 -21.10 12.92
C LYS A 90 4.10 -22.21 12.27
#